data_AF-H0USN0-F1
#
_entry.id   AF-H0USN0-F1
#
_cell.length_a   1.000
_cell.length_b   1.000
_cell.length_c   1.000
_cell.angle_alpha   90.00
_cell.angle_beta   90.00
_cell.angle_gamma   90.00
#
_symmetry.space_group_name_H-M   'P 1'
#
loop_
_entity.id
_entity.type
_entity.pdbx_description
1 polymer ?
#
loop_
_entity_poly.entity_id
_entity_poly.type
_entity_poly.pdbx_seq_one_letter_code
_entity_poly.pdbx_strand_id
1 'polypeptide(L)'
;MRKNLISWMVTGALLLLLASSANAVSGPYSVYASVTTGSGSIQAVLVPGEFTVPEGKNAVIVSFKHDDPNTGYHSEKLGQNIYSITMGKYMVDGSGNPLFRLPPGKYRFFVGGYPGATGVLTYNLEP
;
A
#
# COMPACT_ATOMS: atom_id res chain seq x y z
N MET A 1 -13.71 55.21 27.90
CA MET A 1 -12.86 55.39 26.68
C MET A 1 -11.43 55.49 27.17
N ARG A 2 -10.40 54.74 26.78
CA ARG A 2 -10.10 53.78 25.70
C ARG A 2 -9.10 52.72 26.24
N LYS A 3 -9.09 51.56 25.56
CA LYS A 3 -8.36 50.32 25.83
C LYS A 3 -6.88 50.34 25.41
N ASN A 4 -6.16 49.27 25.82
CA ASN A 4 -4.93 48.64 25.27
C ASN A 4 -3.79 48.64 26.32
N LEU A 5 -3.01 47.59 26.59
CA LEU A 5 -2.41 46.57 25.72
C LEU A 5 -2.19 45.20 26.43
N ILE A 6 -2.00 44.21 25.57
CA ILE A 6 -1.66 42.79 25.73
C ILE A 6 -0.34 42.55 26.49
N SER A 7 -0.29 41.53 27.35
CA SER A 7 0.88 40.66 27.48
C SER A 7 0.46 39.25 27.93
N TRP A 8 0.50 38.32 26.97
CA TRP A 8 0.40 36.89 27.21
C TRP A 8 1.82 36.36 27.43
N MET A 9 2.10 35.70 28.56
CA MET A 9 3.26 34.83 28.69
C MET A 9 2.79 33.39 28.90
N VAL A 10 3.05 32.60 27.86
CA VAL A 10 2.86 31.15 27.73
C VAL A 10 4.10 30.46 28.32
N THR A 11 3.95 29.55 29.28
CA THR A 11 4.94 28.49 29.58
C THR A 11 4.34 27.51 30.60
N GLY A 12 4.28 26.19 30.41
CA GLY A 12 4.61 25.33 29.30
C GLY A 12 4.03 23.94 29.64
N ALA A 13 3.25 23.36 28.74
CA ALA A 13 2.75 21.99 28.88
C ALA A 13 3.77 21.04 28.25
N LEU A 14 4.52 20.31 29.08
CA LEU A 14 5.38 19.22 28.65
C LEU A 14 4.49 18.04 28.21
N LEU A 15 4.25 17.90 26.91
CA LEU A 15 3.61 16.72 26.33
C LEU A 15 4.65 15.58 26.23
N LEU A 16 4.59 14.64 27.17
CA LEU A 16 5.20 13.31 26.98
C LEU A 16 4.44 12.59 25.87
N LEU A 17 5.06 12.49 24.69
CA LEU A 17 4.63 11.57 23.64
C LEU A 17 5.05 10.15 24.02
N LEU A 18 4.11 9.39 24.58
CA LEU A 18 4.21 7.93 24.69
C LEU A 18 4.16 7.34 23.27
N ALA A 19 5.31 7.00 22.70
CA ALA A 19 5.38 6.19 21.50
C ALA A 19 4.85 4.78 21.82
N SER A 20 3.61 4.50 21.44
CA SER A 20 3.04 3.15 21.55
C SER A 20 3.67 2.31 20.44
N SER A 21 4.68 1.49 20.77
CA SER A 21 5.15 0.45 19.86
C SER A 21 4.06 -0.60 19.74
N ALA A 22 3.17 -0.43 18.76
CA ALA A 22 2.21 -1.44 18.39
C ALA A 22 3.00 -2.67 17.91
N ASN A 23 3.00 -3.72 18.73
CA ASN A 23 3.35 -5.05 18.28
C ASN A 23 2.32 -5.43 17.21
N ALA A 24 2.65 -5.17 15.95
CA ALA A 24 1.83 -5.56 14.82
C ALA A 24 1.69 -7.08 14.87
N VAL A 25 0.48 -7.53 15.18
CA VAL A 25 0.07 -8.94 15.17
C VAL A 25 0.49 -9.53 13.83
N SER A 26 1.29 -10.60 13.87
CA SER A 26 1.64 -11.42 12.71
C SER A 26 0.36 -12.06 12.17
N GLY A 27 -0.33 -11.38 11.26
CA GLY A 27 -1.43 -11.94 10.49
C GLY A 27 -1.06 -11.97 9.00
N PRO A 28 -1.82 -12.73 8.20
CA PRO A 28 -1.88 -12.44 6.78
C PRO A 28 -2.64 -11.10 6.59
N TYR A 29 -1.92 -10.08 6.14
CA TYR A 29 -2.46 -8.81 5.68
C TYR A 29 -2.90 -8.97 4.22
N SER A 30 -4.03 -8.37 3.85
CA SER A 30 -4.51 -8.37 2.47
C SER A 30 -4.64 -6.96 1.91
N VAL A 31 -4.20 -6.80 0.67
CA VAL A 31 -4.24 -5.54 -0.09
C VAL A 31 -5.03 -5.79 -1.36
N TYR A 32 -5.97 -4.89 -1.65
CA TYR A 32 -6.89 -5.03 -2.76
C TYR A 32 -6.57 -3.98 -3.82
N ALA A 33 -6.58 -4.40 -5.07
CA ALA A 33 -6.52 -3.52 -6.24
C ALA A 33 -7.71 -3.83 -7.15
N SER A 34 -8.13 -2.84 -7.93
CA SER A 34 -9.20 -3.03 -8.90
C SER A 34 -9.06 -2.12 -10.11
N VAL A 35 -9.83 -2.42 -11.15
CA VAL A 35 -10.05 -1.54 -12.29
C VAL A 35 -11.49 -1.07 -12.24
N THR A 36 -11.70 0.24 -12.29
CA THR A 36 -13.04 0.84 -12.30
C THR A 36 -13.32 1.54 -13.62
N THR A 37 -14.59 1.85 -13.87
CA THR A 37 -14.99 2.63 -15.04
C THR A 37 -14.50 4.07 -14.89
N GLY A 38 -13.88 4.58 -15.95
CA GLY A 38 -13.50 5.99 -16.01
C GLY A 38 -14.65 6.91 -16.43
N SER A 39 -14.35 8.20 -16.55
CA SER A 39 -15.30 9.22 -17.01
C SER A 39 -14.87 9.79 -18.37
N GLY A 40 -15.85 10.22 -19.17
CA GLY A 40 -15.62 10.82 -20.48
C GLY A 40 -15.03 9.81 -21.46
N SER A 41 -13.88 10.13 -22.06
CA SER A 41 -13.18 9.25 -22.99
C SER A 41 -12.33 8.17 -22.31
N ILE A 42 -12.23 8.17 -20.98
CA ILE A 42 -11.47 7.16 -20.23
C ILE A 42 -12.39 5.98 -19.91
N GLN A 43 -12.07 4.81 -20.46
CA GLN A 43 -12.89 3.61 -20.26
C GLN A 43 -12.52 2.85 -18.98
N ALA A 44 -11.25 2.86 -18.57
CA ALA A 44 -10.74 2.09 -17.44
C ALA A 44 -9.77 2.91 -16.58
N VAL A 45 -9.92 2.84 -15.27
CA VAL A 45 -9.07 3.51 -14.28
C VAL A 45 -8.52 2.47 -13.31
N LEU A 46 -7.19 2.45 -13.14
CA LEU A 46 -6.54 1.60 -12.14
C LEU A 46 -6.74 2.21 -10.75
N VAL A 47 -7.24 1.40 -9.82
CA VAL A 47 -7.34 1.72 -8.40
C VAL A 47 -6.34 0.83 -7.65
N PRO A 48 -5.11 1.32 -7.41
CA PRO A 48 -4.09 0.54 -6.73
C PRO A 48 -4.42 0.41 -5.24
N GLY A 49 -4.01 -0.72 -4.66
CA GLY A 49 -3.94 -0.89 -3.22
C GLY A 49 -2.61 -0.37 -2.69
N GLU A 50 -2.65 0.55 -1.73
CA GLU A 50 -1.44 1.05 -1.08
C GLU A 50 -1.21 0.33 0.25
N PHE A 51 0.05 -0.03 0.53
CA PHE A 51 0.43 -0.61 1.82
C PHE A 51 1.84 -0.20 2.22
N THR A 52 2.12 -0.32 3.52
CA THR A 52 3.42 0.00 4.09
C THR A 52 3.97 -1.21 4.84
N VAL A 53 5.22 -1.55 4.55
CA VAL A 53 6.01 -2.48 5.35
C VAL A 53 6.78 -1.66 6.37
N PRO A 54 6.55 -1.84 7.68
CA PRO A 54 7.19 -1.04 8.72
C PRO A 54 8.69 -1.34 8.82
N GLU A 55 9.44 -0.41 9.41
CA GLU A 55 10.87 -0.61 9.70
C GLU A 55 11.09 -1.84 10.60
N GLY A 56 12.20 -2.55 10.37
CA GLY A 56 12.51 -3.77 11.09
C GLY A 56 11.61 -4.97 10.75
N LYS A 57 10.85 -4.90 9.65
CA LYS A 57 10.05 -5.99 9.12
C LYS A 57 10.25 -6.18 7.62
N ASN A 58 10.02 -7.39 7.14
CA ASN A 58 9.85 -7.72 5.74
C ASN A 58 8.42 -8.20 5.50
N ALA A 59 7.80 -7.79 4.39
CA ALA A 59 6.57 -8.44 3.94
C ALA A 59 6.93 -9.69 3.13
N VAL A 60 6.39 -10.83 3.53
CA VAL A 60 6.50 -12.10 2.79
C VAL A 60 5.17 -12.40 2.14
N ILE A 61 5.13 -12.33 0.82
CA ILE A 61 3.93 -12.56 0.02
C ILE A 61 3.59 -14.05 0.08
N VAL A 62 2.36 -14.35 0.50
CA VAL A 62 1.84 -15.72 0.64
C VAL A 62 0.91 -16.12 -0.50
N SER A 63 0.18 -15.16 -1.06
CA SER A 63 -0.70 -15.42 -2.20
C SER A 63 -0.97 -14.17 -3.01
N PHE A 64 -1.32 -14.40 -4.27
CA PHE A 64 -1.79 -13.40 -5.21
C PHE A 64 -2.95 -14.00 -5.99
N LYS A 65 -3.96 -13.20 -6.27
CA LYS A 65 -5.07 -13.54 -7.14
C LYS A 65 -5.39 -12.35 -8.03
N HIS A 66 -5.62 -12.59 -9.32
CA HIS A 66 -6.11 -11.62 -10.28
C HIS A 66 -7.24 -12.25 -11.08
N ASP A 67 -8.40 -11.61 -11.04
CA ASP A 67 -9.60 -11.99 -11.78
C ASP A 67 -10.05 -10.83 -12.68
N ASP A 68 -10.36 -11.10 -13.94
CA ASP A 68 -11.08 -10.18 -14.83
C ASP A 68 -12.35 -10.84 -15.35
N PRO A 69 -13.53 -10.47 -14.80
CA PRO A 69 -14.79 -11.11 -15.15
C PRO A 69 -15.23 -10.85 -16.60
N ASN A 70 -14.73 -9.80 -17.27
CA ASN A 70 -15.14 -9.49 -18.64
C ASN A 70 -14.49 -10.43 -19.66
N THR A 71 -13.31 -10.95 -19.34
CA THR A 71 -12.56 -11.87 -20.20
C THR A 71 -12.55 -13.30 -19.67
N GLY A 72 -12.96 -13.51 -18.41
CA GLY A 72 -12.77 -14.77 -17.71
C GLY A 72 -11.31 -15.03 -17.33
N TYR A 73 -10.44 -14.03 -17.42
CA TYR A 73 -9.04 -14.18 -17.06
C TYR A 73 -8.91 -14.41 -15.55
N HIS A 74 -8.06 -15.37 -15.21
CA HIS A 74 -7.70 -15.71 -13.84
C HIS A 74 -6.21 -16.04 -13.75
N SER A 75 -5.52 -15.54 -12.73
CA SER A 75 -4.14 -15.89 -12.44
C SER A 75 -3.84 -15.83 -10.94
N GLU A 76 -3.08 -16.82 -10.47
CA GLU A 76 -2.47 -16.83 -9.14
C GLU A 76 -0.96 -16.55 -9.20
N LYS A 77 -0.43 -16.33 -10.41
CA LYS A 77 1.00 -16.03 -10.62
C LYS A 77 1.25 -14.54 -10.48
N LEU A 78 1.98 -14.18 -9.44
CA LEU A 78 2.46 -12.81 -9.26
C LEU A 78 3.43 -12.45 -10.41
N GLY A 79 3.33 -11.22 -10.91
CA GLY A 79 4.27 -10.67 -11.89
C GLY A 79 4.74 -9.28 -11.45
N GLN A 80 4.85 -8.37 -12.41
CA GLN A 80 5.21 -6.97 -12.18
C GLN A 80 3.99 -6.18 -11.65
N ASN A 81 3.42 -6.60 -10.52
CA ASN A 81 2.20 -6.04 -9.93
C ASN A 81 2.46 -5.16 -8.71
N ILE A 82 3.70 -5.11 -8.23
CA ILE A 82 4.07 -4.39 -7.03
C ILE A 82 5.17 -3.38 -7.37
N TYR A 83 4.89 -2.11 -7.12
CA TYR A 83 5.84 -1.01 -7.26
C TYR A 83 6.23 -0.48 -5.89
N SER A 84 7.52 -0.44 -5.59
CA SER A 84 8.03 0.25 -4.40
C SER A 84 8.10 1.74 -4.69
N ILE A 85 7.29 2.52 -3.97
CA ILE A 85 7.35 3.98 -3.99
C ILE A 85 8.68 4.42 -3.36
N THR A 86 9.09 3.77 -2.27
CA THR A 86 10.33 4.12 -1.55
C THR A 86 11.58 3.91 -2.41
N MET A 87 11.64 2.83 -3.19
CA MET A 87 12.81 2.52 -4.03
C MET A 87 12.67 3.02 -5.47
N GLY A 88 11.49 3.51 -5.88
CA GLY A 88 11.23 3.97 -7.24
C GLY A 88 11.34 2.87 -8.31
N LYS A 89 10.96 1.63 -7.99
CA LYS A 89 11.08 0.50 -8.91
C LYS A 89 10.05 -0.60 -8.67
N TYR A 90 9.86 -1.46 -9.66
CA TYR A 90 9.09 -2.69 -9.50
C TYR A 90 9.84 -3.71 -8.66
N MET A 91 9.07 -4.49 -7.90
CA MET A 91 9.59 -5.52 -7.00
C MET A 91 9.80 -6.82 -7.75
N VAL A 92 10.75 -6.78 -8.70
CA VAL A 92 11.23 -7.91 -9.50
C VAL A 92 12.75 -8.02 -9.36
N ASP A 93 13.29 -9.21 -9.64
CA ASP A 93 14.73 -9.45 -9.76
C ASP A 93 15.29 -8.91 -11.11
N GLY A 94 16.59 -9.09 -11.33
CA GLY A 94 17.25 -8.64 -12.57
C GLY A 94 16.78 -9.36 -13.84
N SER A 95 16.05 -10.47 -13.72
CA SER A 95 15.45 -11.22 -14.83
C SER A 95 13.95 -10.93 -15.00
N GLY A 96 13.38 -10.05 -14.17
CA GLY A 96 11.96 -9.71 -14.20
C GLY A 96 11.05 -10.65 -13.39
N ASN A 97 11.60 -11.60 -12.62
CA ASN A 97 10.79 -12.46 -11.76
C ASN A 97 10.33 -11.69 -10.51
N PRO A 98 9.08 -11.87 -10.05
CA PRO A 98 8.58 -11.19 -8.86
C PRO A 98 9.38 -11.53 -7.59
N LEU A 99 9.59 -10.53 -6.75
CA LEU A 99 10.15 -10.70 -5.41
C LEU A 99 9.02 -11.01 -4.42
N PHE A 100 9.11 -12.16 -3.74
CA PHE A 100 8.16 -12.59 -2.72
C PHE A 100 8.48 -12.06 -1.32
N ARG A 101 9.63 -11.41 -1.15
CA ARG A 101 10.03 -10.74 0.09
C ARG A 101 10.32 -9.28 -0.19
N LEU A 102 9.58 -8.40 0.47
CA LEU A 102 9.66 -6.95 0.29
C LEU A 102 10.28 -6.31 1.54
N PRO A 103 11.30 -5.45 1.39
CA PRO A 103 11.90 -4.73 2.52
C PRO A 103 10.94 -3.68 3.11
N PRO A 104 11.30 -3.03 4.24
CA PRO A 104 10.59 -1.85 4.72
C PRO A 104 10.38 -0.80 3.64
N GLY A 105 9.19 -0.19 3.59
CA GLY A 105 8.88 0.84 2.61
C GLY A 105 7.39 0.96 2.27
N LYS A 106 7.10 1.89 1.36
CA LYS A 106 5.76 2.15 0.82
C LYS A 106 5.61 1.51 -0.55
N TYR A 107 4.46 0.88 -0.78
CA TYR A 107 4.20 0.08 -1.97
C TYR A 107 2.84 0.38 -2.58
N ARG A 108 2.77 0.22 -3.90
CA ARG A 108 1.52 0.13 -4.67
C ARG A 108 1.39 -1.26 -5.26
N PHE A 109 0.28 -1.90 -4.96
CA PHE A 109 -0.18 -3.11 -5.61
C PHE A 109 -1.25 -2.75 -6.66
N PHE A 110 -1.16 -3.31 -7.87
CA PHE A 110 -2.11 -3.05 -8.93
C PHE A 110 -2.30 -4.26 -9.83
N VAL A 111 -3.46 -4.32 -10.49
CA VAL A 111 -3.79 -5.25 -11.56
C VAL A 111 -4.39 -4.48 -12.73
N GLY A 112 -4.17 -4.98 -13.96
CA GLY A 112 -4.81 -4.44 -15.17
C GLY A 112 -6.13 -5.14 -15.47
N GLY A 113 -6.66 -4.94 -16.68
CA GLY A 113 -7.88 -5.58 -17.15
C GLY A 113 -8.99 -4.58 -17.47
N TYR A 114 -10.18 -5.10 -17.73
CA TYR A 114 -11.38 -4.30 -17.94
C TYR A 114 -11.99 -3.80 -16.61
N PRO A 115 -12.84 -2.76 -16.63
CA PRO A 115 -13.60 -2.36 -15.45
C PRO A 115 -14.31 -3.55 -14.79
N GLY A 116 -14.07 -3.75 -13.50
CA GLY A 116 -14.48 -4.93 -12.74
C GLY A 116 -13.37 -5.95 -12.49
N ALA A 117 -12.20 -5.82 -13.13
CA ALA A 117 -11.04 -6.62 -12.79
C ALA A 117 -10.57 -6.31 -11.35
N THR A 118 -10.13 -7.35 -10.63
CA THR A 118 -9.72 -7.28 -9.23
C THR A 118 -8.45 -8.05 -8.96
N GLY A 119 -7.71 -7.57 -7.98
CA GLY A 119 -6.50 -8.19 -7.47
C GLY A 119 -6.53 -8.28 -5.96
N VAL A 120 -6.07 -9.40 -5.43
CA VAL A 120 -5.83 -9.59 -3.99
C VAL A 120 -4.40 -10.02 -3.80
N LEU A 121 -3.67 -9.30 -2.96
CA LEU A 121 -2.33 -9.66 -2.52
C LEU A 121 -2.37 -9.93 -1.02
N THR A 122 -1.91 -11.10 -0.59
CA THR A 122 -1.81 -11.44 0.84
C THR A 122 -0.35 -11.62 1.23
N TYR A 123 0.04 -11.08 2.38
CA TYR A 123 1.41 -11.17 2.91
C TYR A 123 1.43 -11.27 4.43
N ASN A 124 2.51 -11.85 4.99
CA ASN A 124 2.82 -11.80 6.42
C ASN A 124 3.91 -10.76 6.69
N LEU A 125 3.97 -10.22 7.90
CA LEU A 125 5.10 -9.42 8.37
C LEU A 125 6.04 -10.28 9.21
N GLU A 126 7.28 -10.42 8.73
CA GLU A 126 8.35 -11.16 9.41
C GLU A 126 9.44 -10.18 9.89
N PRO A 127 10.18 -10.50 10.96
CA PRO A 127 11.41 -9.78 11.31
C PRO A 127 12.42 -9.72 10.16
#